data_AF-A0A9J6EFK6-F1
#
_entry.id   AF-A0A9J6EFK6-F1
#
_cell.length_a   1.000
_cell.length_b   1.000
_cell.length_c   1.000
_cell.angle_alpha   90.00
_cell.angle_beta   90.00
_cell.angle_gamma   90.00
#
_symmetry.space_group_name_H-M   'P 1'
#
loop_
_entity.id
_entity.type
_entity.pdbx_description
1 polymer ?
#
loop_
_entity_poly.entity_id
_entity_poly.type
_entity_poly.pdbx_seq_one_letter_code
_entity_poly.pdbx_strand_id
1 'polypeptide(L)'
;MKHGLMISSKHMEKILGHKKFSLVVKDTAQALWGREGLAECSYRSKLAPKDYKTPKAVVRRQLSPHKVALMIDTLAHSGAQGWSPS
;
A
#
# COMPACT_ATOMS: atom_id res chain seq x y z
N MET A 1 1.56 -14.81 -20.18
CA MET A 1 2.41 -13.62 -19.92
C MET A 1 2.34 -13.31 -18.43
N LYS A 2 3.47 -13.25 -17.72
CA LYS A 2 3.51 -12.73 -16.34
C LYS A 2 3.32 -11.22 -16.45
N HIS A 3 2.09 -10.73 -16.24
CA HIS A 3 1.84 -9.29 -16.23
C HIS A 3 2.64 -8.66 -15.08
N GLY A 4 3.67 -7.89 -15.41
CA GLY A 4 4.42 -7.11 -14.43
C GLY A 4 3.50 -6.12 -13.74
N LEU A 5 3.72 -5.87 -12.45
CA LEU A 5 3.05 -4.79 -11.74
C LEU A 5 3.64 -3.46 -12.22
N MET A 6 2.80 -2.57 -12.75
CA MET A 6 3.22 -1.27 -13.26
C MET A 6 2.46 -0.16 -12.53
N ILE A 7 3.20 0.89 -12.16
CA ILE A 7 2.64 2.16 -11.70
C ILE A 7 2.91 3.17 -12.82
N SER A 8 1.89 3.93 -13.22
CA SER A 8 2.05 4.96 -14.24
C SER A 8 3.09 6.01 -13.81
N SER A 9 3.89 6.51 -14.75
CA SER A 9 4.93 7.54 -14.50
C SER A 9 4.42 8.75 -13.72
N LYS A 10 3.24 9.27 -14.07
CA LYS A 10 2.59 10.40 -13.39
C LYS A 10 2.34 10.13 -11.89
N HIS A 11 1.92 8.90 -11.54
CA HIS A 11 1.76 8.52 -10.14
C HIS A 11 3.11 8.36 -9.45
N MET A 12 4.11 7.83 -10.16
CA MET A 12 5.45 7.62 -9.59
C MET A 12 6.15 8.96 -9.26
N GLU A 13 6.06 9.97 -10.14
CA GLU A 13 6.59 11.31 -9.84
C GLU A 13 5.98 11.89 -8.57
N LYS A 14 4.66 11.77 -8.43
CA LYS A 14 3.95 12.22 -7.22
C LYS A 14 4.42 11.46 -5.98
N ILE A 15 4.55 10.13 -6.08
CA ILE A 15 4.97 9.26 -4.98
C ILE A 15 6.38 9.63 -4.50
N LEU A 16 7.33 9.78 -5.43
CA LEU A 16 8.72 10.11 -5.12
C LEU A 16 8.92 11.57 -4.68
N GLY A 17 8.01 12.47 -5.06
CA GLY A 17 8.01 13.85 -4.58
C GLY A 17 7.62 14.01 -3.10
N HIS A 18 7.12 12.97 -2.43
CA HIS A 18 6.72 13.06 -1.03
C HIS A 18 7.90 12.97 -0.07
N LYS A 19 7.99 13.94 0.84
CA LYS A 19 8.95 13.91 1.96
C LYS A 19 8.50 13.00 3.12
N LYS A 20 7.20 12.74 3.23
CA LYS A 20 6.62 11.94 4.32
C LYS A 20 6.37 10.52 3.84
N PHE A 21 6.97 9.55 4.51
CA PHE A 21 6.79 8.11 4.24
C PHE A 21 5.32 7.66 4.24
N SER A 22 4.48 8.23 5.12
CA SER A 22 3.04 7.91 5.13
C SER A 22 2.34 8.30 3.84
N LEU A 23 2.78 9.38 3.16
CA LEU A 23 2.23 9.81 1.88
C LEU A 23 2.74 8.96 0.72
N VAL A 24 4.03 8.56 0.76
CA VAL A 24 4.61 7.59 -0.19
C VAL A 24 3.80 6.30 -0.16
N VAL A 25 3.59 5.73 1.03
CA VAL A 25 2.82 4.49 1.21
C VAL A 25 1.38 4.66 0.74
N LYS A 26 0.71 5.75 1.15
CA LYS A 26 -0.69 6.02 0.80
C LYS A 26 -0.89 6.10 -0.72
N ASP A 27 -0.08 6.89 -1.41
CA ASP A 27 -0.24 7.10 -2.85
C ASP A 27 0.20 5.88 -3.66
N THR A 28 1.23 5.14 -3.19
CA THR A 28 1.61 3.85 -3.79
C THR A 28 0.50 2.82 -3.65
N ALA A 29 -0.12 2.72 -2.47
CA ALA A 29 -1.24 1.83 -2.25
C ALA A 29 -2.44 2.20 -3.14
N GLN A 30 -2.74 3.49 -3.26
CA GLN A 30 -3.81 3.96 -4.13
C GLN A 30 -3.54 3.62 -5.61
N ALA A 31 -2.29 3.71 -6.07
CA ALA A 31 -1.91 3.35 -7.43
C ALA A 31 -2.04 1.83 -7.71
N LEU A 32 -1.78 0.98 -6.71
CA LEU A 32 -1.75 -0.48 -6.87
C LEU A 32 -3.12 -1.15 -6.73
N TRP A 33 -3.99 -0.62 -5.87
CA TRP A 33 -5.28 -1.25 -5.54
C TRP A 33 -6.49 -0.35 -5.82
N GLY A 34 -6.30 0.95 -6.05
CA GLY A 34 -7.40 1.89 -6.16
C GLY A 34 -8.18 2.05 -4.84
N ARG A 35 -9.22 2.87 -4.87
CA ARG A 35 -10.01 3.20 -3.67
C ARG A 35 -10.87 2.03 -3.20
N GLU A 36 -11.54 1.36 -4.14
CA GLU A 36 -12.43 0.22 -3.86
C GLU A 36 -11.65 -0.99 -3.36
N GLY A 37 -10.55 -1.34 -4.02
CA GLY A 37 -9.68 -2.44 -3.60
C GLY A 37 -9.12 -2.25 -2.19
N LEU A 38 -8.78 -1.03 -1.79
CA LEU A 38 -8.34 -0.74 -0.42
C LEU A 38 -9.46 -0.78 0.61
N ALA A 39 -10.70 -0.45 0.22
CA ALA A 39 -11.85 -0.53 1.11
C ALA A 39 -12.23 -1.98 1.43
N GLU A 40 -12.11 -2.87 0.44
CA GLU A 40 -12.52 -4.28 0.53
C GLU A 40 -11.41 -5.22 1.03
N CYS A 41 -10.16 -4.74 1.06
CA CYS A 41 -9.01 -5.52 1.51
C CYS A 41 -8.52 -5.13 2.90
N SER A 42 -7.73 -6.02 3.50
CA SER A 42 -6.97 -5.83 4.72
C SER A 42 -5.60 -6.50 4.60
N TYR A 43 -4.66 -6.12 5.45
CA TYR A 43 -3.30 -6.66 5.39
C TYR A 43 -3.21 -8.17 5.70
N ARG A 44 -4.02 -8.66 6.63
CA ARG A 44 -3.94 -10.03 7.16
C ARG A 44 -5.21 -10.87 7.01
N SER A 45 -6.28 -10.35 6.42
CA SER A 45 -7.58 -11.03 6.35
C SER A 45 -8.07 -11.56 7.69
N LYS A 46 -7.90 -10.77 8.74
CA LYS A 46 -8.37 -11.12 10.08
C LYS A 46 -9.34 -10.07 10.57
N LEU A 47 -10.36 -10.52 11.28
CA LEU A 47 -11.21 -9.63 12.04
C LEU A 47 -10.37 -8.94 13.12
N ALA A 48 -10.64 -7.68 13.41
CA ALA A 48 -9.99 -7.02 14.54
C ALA A 48 -10.52 -7.64 15.85
N PRO A 49 -9.68 -7.82 16.89
CA PRO A 49 -10.12 -8.43 18.14
C PRO A 49 -11.34 -7.78 18.80
N LYS A 50 -11.46 -6.46 18.65
CA LYS A 50 -12.62 -5.69 19.14
C LYS A 50 -13.95 -6.05 18.47
N ASP A 51 -13.90 -6.59 17.26
CA ASP A 51 -15.08 -6.90 16.45
C ASP A 51 -15.52 -8.35 16.61
N TYR A 52 -14.81 -9.20 17.38
CA TYR A 52 -15.14 -10.63 17.54
C TYR A 52 -16.55 -10.89 18.09
N LYS A 53 -17.12 -9.93 18.83
CA LYS A 53 -18.48 -10.02 19.39
C LYS A 53 -19.53 -9.32 18.52
N THR A 54 -19.14 -8.71 17.41
CA THR A 54 -20.03 -7.95 16.53
C THR A 54 -20.69 -8.88 15.51
N PRO A 55 -22.02 -9.08 15.54
CA PRO A 55 -22.70 -10.11 14.75
C PRO A 55 -22.59 -9.95 13.22
N LYS A 56 -22.22 -8.75 12.75
CA LYS A 56 -22.13 -8.39 11.33
C LYS A 56 -20.71 -8.03 10.88
N ALA A 57 -19.70 -8.34 11.68
CA ALA A 57 -18.33 -8.01 11.32
C ALA A 57 -17.83 -8.92 10.19
N VAL A 58 -17.38 -8.32 9.08
CA VAL A 58 -16.95 -9.04 7.89
C VAL A 58 -15.43 -9.03 7.79
N VAL A 59 -14.85 -10.20 7.59
CA VAL A 59 -13.42 -10.34 7.26
C VAL A 59 -13.18 -9.85 5.83
N ARG A 60 -12.30 -8.86 5.70
CA ARG A 60 -11.88 -8.31 4.40
C ARG A 60 -10.81 -9.19 3.75
N ARG A 61 -10.78 -9.22 2.41
CA ARG A 61 -9.81 -10.02 1.63
C ARG A 61 -8.37 -9.56 1.88
N GLN A 62 -7.39 -10.40 1.57
CA GLN A 62 -6.00 -10.02 1.81
C GLN A 62 -5.51 -9.11 0.70
N LEU A 63 -4.71 -8.09 1.05
CA LEU A 63 -3.89 -7.42 0.05
C LEU A 63 -2.95 -8.43 -0.63
N SER A 64 -2.85 -8.35 -1.95
CA SER A 64 -1.96 -9.22 -2.73
C SER A 64 -0.51 -9.07 -2.25
N PRO A 65 0.15 -10.14 -1.78
CA PRO A 65 1.48 -10.04 -1.18
C PRO A 65 2.54 -9.41 -2.09
N HIS A 66 2.48 -9.67 -3.39
CA HIS A 66 3.47 -9.12 -4.35
C HIS A 66 3.32 -7.60 -4.55
N LYS A 67 2.09 -7.07 -4.48
CA LYS A 67 1.85 -5.62 -4.52
C LYS A 67 2.29 -4.95 -3.21
N VAL A 68 2.14 -5.65 -2.08
CA VAL A 68 2.67 -5.20 -0.78
C VAL A 68 4.19 -5.12 -0.82
N ALA A 69 4.87 -6.13 -1.38
CA ALA A 69 6.32 -6.12 -1.54
C ALA A 69 6.78 -4.90 -2.36
N LEU A 70 6.16 -4.64 -3.51
CA LEU A 70 6.46 -3.46 -4.33
C LEU A 70 6.28 -2.14 -3.58
N MET A 71 5.25 -2.04 -2.73
CA MET A 71 5.03 -0.85 -1.91
C MET A 71 6.14 -0.65 -0.86
N ILE A 72 6.61 -1.74 -0.24
CA ILE A 72 7.73 -1.72 0.72
C ILE A 72 9.03 -1.32 -0.01
N ASP A 73 9.28 -1.89 -1.19
CA ASP A 73 10.46 -1.56 -2.01
C ASP A 73 10.44 -0.09 -2.44
N THR A 74 9.27 0.42 -2.84
CA THR A 74 9.08 1.85 -3.19
C THR A 74 9.37 2.75 -2.00
N LEU A 75 8.90 2.36 -0.81
CA LEU A 75 9.17 3.09 0.42
C LEU A 75 10.66 3.09 0.76
N ALA A 76 11.32 1.94 0.71
CA ALA A 76 12.75 1.81 0.97
C ALA A 76 13.58 2.67 0.00
N HIS A 77 13.21 2.67 -1.29
CA HIS A 77 13.85 3.51 -2.29
C HIS A 77 13.66 5.01 -2.00
N SER A 78 12.45 5.44 -1.61
CA SER A 78 12.19 6.84 -1.22
C SER A 78 12.97 7.26 0.03
N GLY A 79 13.15 6.35 0.99
CA GLY A 79 13.94 6.59 2.21
C GLY A 79 15.43 6.74 1.93
N ALA A 80 15.97 5.99 0.96
CA ALA A 80 17.35 6.14 0.51
C ALA A 80 17.61 7.50 -0.17
N GLN A 81 16.60 8.11 -0.78
CA GLN A 81 16.72 9.45 -1.37
C GLN A 81 16.50 10.59 -0.34
N GLY A 82 15.81 10.32 0.77
CA GLY A 82 15.49 11.31 1.81
C GLY A 82 16.47 11.38 2.98
N TRP A 83 17.41 10.43 3.09
CA TRP A 83 18.44 10.43 4.13
C TRP A 83 19.74 11.06 3.61
N SER A 84 19.89 12.36 3.85
CA SER A 84 21.21 13.02 3.87
C SER A 84 21.63 13.13 5.34
N PRO A 85 22.74 12.50 5.79
CA PRO A 85 23.30 12.82 7.09
C PRO A 85 23.75 14.28 7.04
N SER A 86 23.14 15.12 7.88
CA SER A 86 23.62 16.49 8.13
C SER A 86 24.81 16.45 9.08
#